data_AF-A0A917P178-F1
#
_entry.id   AF-A0A917P178-F1
#
_cell.length_a   1.000
_cell.length_b   1.000
_cell.length_c   1.000
_cell.angle_alpha   90.00
_cell.angle_beta   90.00
_cell.angle_gamma   90.00
#
_symmetry.space_group_name_H-M   'P 1'
#
loop_
_entity.id
_entity.type
_entity.pdbx_description
1 polymer ?
#
loop_
_entity_poly.entity_id
_entity_poly.type
_entity_poly.pdbx_seq_one_letter_code
_entity_poly.pdbx_strand_id
1 'polypeptide(L)'
;MKGTQHPTRRRGHGPGRLLGLLLALLAAIGLTSTTAFALPSHKDTSLTRLALPKLAAAPKDTVAAMQPSWNLGNTLDAIPDETSWGNPLTTKALFDKIKAEGFRSVRIPVTWSGHQSATAPYTIDATWMNRVKQVVDWALADGLYVVLNVHHDSWQWIATMPTDHDNVLARFKATWTQIAAKFRDSPQSLLFESNNEPQFNNTTDAQGIQYNSELNSAFHTLVRASGGNNATRLLVLPTLHTNAGQEFLDALVGEMKTLNDPNLVATVHFYGWYPFSVNVAGGTKFDATAQKDMSDTFTRIRNTLTSKGIPVYLGEYGLLNYPDHHHPDRVEPGEGLKYFEQFGYEARTAGVTTALWDAFNFLNRTTFQWRDPAIINQIKSSWTTRSGTASSDRIFLAKSSAITARTLTLNPNGGNFLGLWQGNTMLAPGRDYTVSGNQLTLTATALTRLAGNRVYGVNSTIEARFNRGLPWKIHVTTYDRPVLSNATGTTNGVTIPTQFRGDLLATMEATYADGSNAGPTNWTPYQEFNEAFSPDYPGNALQLTSKFVNSLRDNAQATLVFHFWSGATVTYRVTKSGGSVTGTVG
;
A
#
# COMPACT_ATOMS: atom_id res chain seq x y z
N MET A 1 -61.61 -23.96 20.46
CA MET A 1 -62.94 -23.65 21.05
C MET A 1 -62.80 -22.42 21.96
N LYS A 2 -63.92 -21.94 22.53
CA LYS A 2 -64.08 -20.91 23.59
C LYS A 2 -62.83 -20.66 24.49
N GLY A 3 -62.43 -19.44 24.88
CA GLY A 3 -62.92 -18.09 24.58
C GLY A 3 -63.58 -17.36 25.77
N THR A 4 -63.31 -16.05 25.90
CA THR A 4 -63.95 -15.03 26.79
C THR A 4 -63.73 -15.17 28.33
N GLN A 5 -63.80 -14.11 29.16
CA GLN A 5 -64.32 -12.75 28.92
C GLN A 5 -63.63 -11.61 29.75
N HIS A 6 -63.70 -10.40 29.19
CA HIS A 6 -63.50 -9.07 29.81
C HIS A 6 -64.73 -8.67 30.70
N PRO A 7 -64.77 -7.56 31.49
CA PRO A 7 -64.37 -6.17 31.13
C PRO A 7 -63.79 -5.35 32.33
N THR A 8 -63.74 -4.01 32.45
CA THR A 8 -64.20 -2.74 31.79
C THR A 8 -63.20 -1.64 32.26
N ARG A 9 -63.04 -0.37 31.83
CA ARG A 9 -63.36 0.65 30.76
C ARG A 9 -62.36 1.82 31.07
N ARG A 10 -62.25 3.06 30.54
CA ARG A 10 -62.74 4.06 29.54
C ARG A 10 -61.62 5.17 29.58
N ARG A 11 -61.37 6.17 28.71
CA ARG A 11 -61.70 6.69 27.36
C ARG A 11 -60.70 7.87 27.14
N GLY A 12 -60.19 8.30 25.98
CA GLY A 12 -60.28 7.87 24.58
C GLY A 12 -60.12 9.07 23.61
N HIS A 13 -60.20 8.82 22.31
CA HIS A 13 -60.21 9.78 21.18
C HIS A 13 -58.88 10.52 20.86
N GLY A 14 -58.68 10.76 19.55
CA GLY A 14 -57.44 11.29 18.98
C GLY A 14 -57.67 12.41 17.95
N PRO A 15 -57.21 12.27 16.69
CA PRO A 15 -56.50 13.37 16.00
C PRO A 15 -57.37 14.31 15.14
N GLY A 16 -56.85 15.51 14.91
CA GLY A 16 -57.40 16.52 14.00
C GLY A 16 -56.39 17.03 12.96
N ARG A 17 -56.90 17.58 11.84
CA ARG A 17 -56.16 18.25 10.75
C ARG A 17 -56.70 19.68 10.55
N LEU A 18 -56.05 20.44 9.65
CA LEU A 18 -56.56 21.57 8.84
C LEU A 18 -56.49 23.01 9.40
N LEU A 19 -55.57 23.79 8.79
CA LEU A 19 -55.78 25.00 7.97
C LEU A 19 -56.32 26.34 8.55
N GLY A 20 -55.56 27.42 8.28
CA GLY A 20 -56.03 28.80 8.03
C GLY A 20 -55.86 29.84 9.16
N LEU A 21 -55.88 31.17 8.91
CA LEU A 21 -55.64 31.99 7.70
C LEU A 21 -55.69 33.52 8.05
N LEU A 22 -54.81 34.37 7.49
CA LEU A 22 -54.87 35.86 7.46
C LEU A 22 -54.78 36.60 8.83
N LEU A 23 -54.51 37.91 8.98
CA LEU A 23 -53.89 39.02 8.21
C LEU A 23 -53.01 39.81 9.25
N ALA A 24 -52.41 41.01 9.12
CA ALA A 24 -52.30 42.14 8.18
C ALA A 24 -50.86 42.71 8.28
N LEU A 25 -50.17 43.23 7.26
CA LEU A 25 -50.47 44.22 6.19
C LEU A 25 -50.22 45.68 6.61
N LEU A 26 -49.11 46.24 6.14
CA LEU A 26 -48.89 47.68 5.94
C LEU A 26 -48.04 47.85 4.67
N ALA A 27 -48.38 48.78 3.79
CA ALA A 27 -47.81 48.87 2.44
C ALA A 27 -47.23 50.26 2.16
N ALA A 28 -46.14 50.29 1.39
CA ALA A 28 -45.61 51.48 0.73
C ALA A 28 -45.18 51.08 -0.69
N ILE A 29 -45.71 51.78 -1.71
CA ILE A 29 -45.41 51.51 -3.12
C ILE A 29 -44.50 52.63 -3.64
N GLY A 30 -43.36 52.24 -4.21
CA GLY A 30 -42.48 53.11 -4.99
C GLY A 30 -42.01 52.35 -6.23
N LEU A 31 -42.11 52.96 -7.41
CA LEU A 31 -41.85 52.29 -8.68
C LEU A 31 -40.36 52.32 -9.05
N THR A 32 -39.84 51.21 -9.60
CA THR A 32 -38.95 51.23 -10.78
C THR A 32 -38.85 49.84 -11.44
N SER A 33 -38.84 49.83 -12.77
CA SER A 33 -38.25 48.82 -13.68
C SER A 33 -38.25 47.33 -13.29
N THR A 34 -39.10 46.53 -13.92
CA THR A 34 -38.97 45.07 -13.97
C THR A 34 -37.87 44.63 -14.94
N THR A 35 -36.71 44.21 -14.46
CA THR A 35 -35.79 43.37 -15.23
C THR A 35 -36.18 41.91 -15.06
N ALA A 36 -36.55 41.25 -16.16
CA ALA A 36 -36.77 39.80 -16.15
C ALA A 36 -35.42 39.09 -15.97
N PHE A 37 -35.23 38.41 -14.84
CA PHE A 37 -34.11 37.49 -14.68
C PHE A 37 -34.31 36.30 -15.61
N ALA A 38 -33.65 36.34 -16.77
CA ALA A 38 -33.51 35.17 -17.62
C ALA A 38 -32.85 34.05 -16.79
N LEU A 39 -33.47 32.86 -16.80
CA LEU A 39 -32.84 31.65 -16.29
C LEU A 39 -31.45 31.51 -16.93
N PRO A 40 -30.38 31.19 -16.17
CA PRO A 40 -29.10 30.88 -16.77
C PRO A 40 -29.29 29.71 -17.74
N SER A 41 -29.20 29.99 -19.05
CA SER A 41 -29.08 28.95 -20.05
C SER A 41 -27.92 28.06 -19.62
N HIS A 42 -28.15 26.76 -19.51
CA HIS A 42 -27.06 25.80 -19.45
C HIS A 42 -26.20 26.06 -20.69
N LYS A 43 -25.03 26.68 -20.49
CA LYS A 43 -23.99 26.61 -21.50
C LYS A 43 -23.53 25.18 -21.48
N ASP A 44 -23.59 24.52 -22.63
CA ASP A 44 -22.76 23.35 -22.86
C ASP A 44 -21.33 23.76 -22.57
N THR A 45 -20.80 23.32 -21.41
CA THR A 45 -19.37 23.23 -21.20
C THR A 45 -18.89 22.14 -22.13
N SER A 46 -18.65 22.51 -23.39
CA SER A 46 -18.00 21.68 -24.39
C SER A 46 -16.78 21.06 -23.71
N LEU A 47 -16.75 19.73 -23.61
CA LEU A 47 -15.63 19.02 -23.00
C LEU A 47 -14.36 19.45 -23.73
N THR A 48 -13.58 20.33 -23.10
CA THR A 48 -12.32 20.82 -23.65
C THR A 48 -11.46 19.60 -23.86
N ARG A 49 -11.29 19.18 -25.12
CA ARG A 49 -10.80 17.86 -25.48
C ARG A 49 -9.36 17.73 -25.00
N LEU A 50 -9.17 17.23 -23.78
CA LEU A 50 -7.88 17.13 -23.13
C LEU A 50 -6.94 16.40 -24.09
N ALA A 51 -5.82 17.05 -24.41
CA ALA A 51 -4.88 16.51 -25.37
C ALA A 51 -4.35 15.19 -24.80
N LEU A 52 -4.75 14.07 -25.41
CA LEU A 52 -4.24 12.74 -25.07
C LEU A 52 -2.70 12.79 -25.01
N PRO A 53 -2.06 12.11 -24.05
CA PRO A 53 -0.61 12.07 -23.95
C PRO A 53 -0.02 11.59 -25.27
N LYS A 54 0.60 12.51 -25.99
CA LYS A 54 1.37 12.15 -27.18
C LYS A 54 2.52 11.28 -26.72
N LEU A 55 2.81 10.21 -27.48
CA LEU A 55 4.09 9.53 -27.33
C LEU A 55 5.20 10.54 -27.58
N ALA A 56 6.23 10.48 -26.74
CA ALA A 56 7.49 11.11 -27.05
C ALA A 56 8.19 10.31 -28.17
N ALA A 57 9.19 10.90 -28.81
CA ALA A 57 9.84 10.30 -29.99
C ALA A 57 10.51 8.95 -29.70
N ALA A 58 10.87 8.67 -28.43
CA ALA A 58 11.38 7.38 -27.99
C ALA A 58 10.45 6.70 -26.96
N PRO A 59 10.40 5.35 -26.94
CA PRO A 59 9.79 4.56 -25.86
C PRO A 59 10.30 4.92 -24.46
N LYS A 60 11.60 5.22 -24.32
CA LYS A 60 12.21 5.65 -23.05
C LYS A 60 11.63 6.96 -22.51
N ASP A 61 11.46 7.94 -23.39
CA ASP A 61 10.88 9.23 -23.03
C ASP A 61 9.38 9.11 -22.73
N THR A 62 8.69 8.18 -23.40
CA THR A 62 7.28 7.87 -23.14
C THR A 62 7.10 7.21 -21.77
N VAL A 63 7.94 6.24 -21.40
CA VAL A 63 7.90 5.66 -20.05
C VAL A 63 8.27 6.71 -19.01
N ALA A 64 9.30 7.54 -19.21
CA ALA A 64 9.57 8.68 -18.33
C ALA A 64 8.40 9.70 -18.25
N ALA A 65 7.54 9.76 -19.26
CA ALA A 65 6.32 10.56 -19.24
C ALA A 65 5.14 9.91 -18.46
N MET A 66 5.25 8.64 -18.08
CA MET A 66 4.29 7.94 -17.22
C MET A 66 4.51 8.25 -15.73
N GLN A 67 5.75 8.50 -15.30
CA GLN A 67 6.09 8.74 -13.88
C GLN A 67 5.34 9.97 -13.32
N PRO A 68 4.60 9.88 -12.20
CA PRO A 68 4.36 8.71 -11.35
C PRO A 68 3.08 7.93 -11.70
N SER A 69 3.06 6.63 -11.38
CA SER A 69 1.95 5.73 -11.66
C SER A 69 1.27 5.19 -10.38
N TRP A 70 0.04 4.68 -10.53
CA TRP A 70 -0.81 4.14 -9.46
C TRP A 70 -1.55 2.88 -9.95
N ASN A 71 -1.57 1.80 -9.16
CA ASN A 71 -2.31 0.58 -9.46
C ASN A 71 -3.75 0.65 -8.93
N LEU A 72 -4.70 0.29 -9.79
CA LEU A 72 -6.09 0.00 -9.42
C LEU A 72 -6.20 -1.41 -8.82
N GLY A 73 -5.40 -1.74 -7.81
CA GLY A 73 -5.31 -3.09 -7.23
C GLY A 73 -6.53 -3.51 -6.41
N ASN A 74 -6.73 -4.81 -6.23
CA ASN A 74 -7.89 -5.48 -5.64
C ASN A 74 -9.24 -5.03 -6.25
N THR A 75 -9.26 -4.81 -7.58
CA THR A 75 -10.39 -4.29 -8.37
C THR A 75 -10.72 -5.27 -9.50
N LEU A 76 -10.41 -4.97 -10.77
CA LEU A 76 -10.64 -5.89 -11.91
C LEU A 76 -9.72 -7.13 -11.86
N ASP A 77 -8.73 -7.13 -10.97
CA ASP A 77 -7.89 -8.25 -10.57
C ASP A 77 -8.51 -9.14 -9.49
N ALA A 78 -9.50 -8.64 -8.74
CA ALA A 78 -10.22 -9.43 -7.73
C ALA A 78 -11.01 -10.59 -8.37
N ILE A 79 -11.29 -11.62 -7.58
CA ILE A 79 -11.87 -12.88 -8.07
C ILE A 79 -13.18 -13.19 -7.33
N PRO A 80 -14.30 -13.49 -8.03
CA PRO A 80 -14.46 -13.44 -9.48
C PRO A 80 -14.64 -12.02 -10.07
N ASP A 81 -15.34 -11.12 -9.38
CA ASP A 81 -15.80 -9.82 -9.92
C ASP A 81 -15.02 -8.63 -9.33
N GLU A 82 -15.16 -7.46 -9.99
CA GLU A 82 -14.50 -6.19 -9.63
C GLU A 82 -14.67 -5.75 -8.15
N THR A 83 -15.75 -6.18 -7.50
CA THR A 83 -16.07 -5.83 -6.10
C THR A 83 -15.86 -6.99 -5.12
N SER A 84 -15.42 -8.17 -5.57
CA SER A 84 -15.36 -9.38 -4.74
C SER A 84 -14.41 -9.26 -3.54
N TRP A 85 -13.40 -8.38 -3.63
CA TRP A 85 -12.45 -8.10 -2.54
C TRP A 85 -12.73 -6.77 -1.81
N GLY A 86 -14.00 -6.34 -1.80
CA GLY A 86 -14.50 -5.24 -0.96
C GLY A 86 -14.32 -3.83 -1.51
N ASN A 87 -13.67 -3.68 -2.67
CA ASN A 87 -13.63 -2.40 -3.38
C ASN A 87 -15.01 -2.02 -3.97
N PRO A 88 -15.35 -0.72 -4.03
CA PRO A 88 -16.48 -0.27 -4.84
C PRO A 88 -16.14 -0.34 -6.33
N LEU A 89 -17.17 -0.45 -7.19
CA LEU A 89 -17.01 -0.33 -8.64
C LEU A 89 -16.24 0.94 -9.01
N THR A 90 -15.24 0.81 -9.88
CA THR A 90 -14.50 1.94 -10.46
C THR A 90 -15.48 2.92 -11.13
N THR A 91 -15.24 4.21 -10.93
CA THR A 91 -15.98 5.30 -11.58
C THR A 91 -15.01 6.26 -12.25
N LYS A 92 -15.48 7.01 -13.25
CA LYS A 92 -14.70 8.08 -13.89
C LYS A 92 -14.09 9.07 -12.88
N ALA A 93 -14.83 9.40 -11.81
CA ALA A 93 -14.40 10.30 -10.74
C ALA A 93 -13.16 9.81 -9.95
N LEU A 94 -12.88 8.51 -9.93
CA LEU A 94 -11.65 7.97 -9.36
C LEU A 94 -10.43 8.41 -10.18
N PHE A 95 -10.53 8.40 -11.52
CA PHE A 95 -9.44 8.85 -12.38
C PHE A 95 -9.29 10.37 -12.39
N ASP A 96 -10.39 11.14 -12.28
CA ASP A 96 -10.33 12.59 -12.02
C ASP A 96 -9.51 12.89 -10.75
N LYS A 97 -9.78 12.15 -9.66
CA LYS A 97 -9.04 12.26 -8.40
C LYS A 97 -7.57 11.87 -8.55
N ILE A 98 -7.26 10.70 -9.14
CA ILE A 98 -5.89 10.22 -9.32
C ILE A 98 -5.07 11.21 -10.19
N LYS A 99 -5.68 11.76 -11.24
CA LYS A 99 -5.09 12.82 -12.07
C LYS A 99 -4.82 14.10 -11.29
N ALA A 100 -5.79 14.56 -10.50
CA ALA A 100 -5.66 15.77 -9.66
C ALA A 100 -4.61 15.62 -8.54
N GLU A 101 -4.36 14.40 -8.08
CA GLU A 101 -3.31 14.10 -7.10
C GLU A 101 -1.88 14.15 -7.68
N GLY A 102 -1.74 14.22 -9.01
CA GLY A 102 -0.46 14.38 -9.71
C GLY A 102 0.06 13.12 -10.40
N PHE A 103 -0.70 12.02 -10.39
CA PHE A 103 -0.34 10.83 -11.16
C PHE A 103 -0.48 11.08 -12.66
N ARG A 104 0.43 10.48 -13.44
CA ARG A 104 0.53 10.66 -14.90
C ARG A 104 0.22 9.36 -15.65
N SER A 105 0.23 8.23 -14.98
CA SER A 105 -0.31 6.97 -15.48
C SER A 105 -1.05 6.17 -14.41
N VAL A 106 -1.76 5.14 -14.84
CA VAL A 106 -2.33 4.10 -13.98
C VAL A 106 -2.02 2.71 -14.55
N ARG A 107 -1.91 1.72 -13.67
CA ARG A 107 -1.98 0.31 -14.04
C ARG A 107 -3.33 -0.24 -13.62
N ILE A 108 -3.96 -0.96 -14.53
CA ILE A 108 -5.28 -1.54 -14.40
C ILE A 108 -5.05 -3.06 -14.49
N PRO A 109 -4.71 -3.70 -13.37
CA PRO A 109 -4.56 -5.15 -13.33
C PRO A 109 -5.93 -5.80 -13.56
N VAL A 110 -5.97 -6.89 -14.34
CA VAL A 110 -7.22 -7.59 -14.67
C VAL A 110 -7.03 -9.10 -14.61
N THR A 111 -7.88 -9.77 -13.86
CA THR A 111 -7.99 -11.23 -13.85
C THR A 111 -9.13 -11.63 -14.79
N TRP A 112 -8.86 -12.55 -15.71
CA TRP A 112 -9.78 -12.92 -16.80
C TRP A 112 -10.46 -14.27 -16.55
N SER A 113 -9.87 -15.12 -15.72
CA SER A 113 -10.29 -16.52 -15.51
C SER A 113 -11.76 -16.72 -15.11
N GLY A 114 -12.31 -15.86 -14.23
CA GLY A 114 -13.71 -15.91 -13.79
C GLY A 114 -14.71 -15.47 -14.85
N HIS A 115 -14.24 -14.77 -15.88
CA HIS A 115 -15.03 -14.21 -16.98
C HIS A 115 -14.58 -14.76 -18.35
N GLN A 116 -14.02 -15.97 -18.38
CA GLN A 116 -13.55 -16.62 -19.59
C GLN A 116 -13.94 -18.10 -19.61
N SER A 117 -14.36 -18.61 -20.78
CA SER A 117 -14.50 -20.06 -20.98
C SER A 117 -13.20 -20.79 -20.67
N ALA A 118 -13.25 -21.80 -19.80
CA ALA A 118 -12.12 -22.67 -19.49
C ALA A 118 -11.78 -23.65 -20.63
N THR A 119 -12.63 -23.74 -21.67
CA THR A 119 -12.43 -24.57 -22.86
C THR A 119 -12.37 -23.72 -24.13
N ALA A 120 -11.68 -24.23 -25.15
CA ALA A 120 -11.58 -23.61 -26.48
C ALA A 120 -12.98 -23.29 -27.06
N PRO A 121 -13.20 -22.10 -27.66
CA PRO A 121 -12.20 -21.11 -28.08
C PRO A 121 -11.79 -20.09 -26.98
N TYR A 122 -12.01 -20.39 -25.69
CA TYR A 122 -11.63 -19.55 -24.55
C TYR A 122 -12.18 -18.12 -24.63
N THR A 123 -13.44 -18.00 -25.07
CA THR A 123 -14.15 -16.72 -25.19
C THR A 123 -14.22 -16.00 -23.85
N ILE A 124 -13.83 -14.73 -23.82
CA ILE A 124 -14.02 -13.82 -22.70
C ILE A 124 -15.45 -13.26 -22.77
N ASP A 125 -16.14 -13.18 -21.64
CA ASP A 125 -17.48 -12.60 -21.57
C ASP A 125 -17.50 -11.16 -22.12
N ALA A 126 -18.53 -10.88 -22.93
CA ALA A 126 -18.69 -9.59 -23.58
C ALA A 126 -18.99 -8.47 -22.57
N THR A 127 -19.66 -8.77 -21.46
CA THR A 127 -19.95 -7.78 -20.39
C THR A 127 -18.66 -7.38 -19.69
N TRP A 128 -17.83 -8.35 -19.29
CA TRP A 128 -16.52 -8.11 -18.68
C TRP A 128 -15.58 -7.37 -19.63
N MET A 129 -15.42 -7.82 -20.87
CA MET A 129 -14.58 -7.16 -21.87
C MET A 129 -15.06 -5.73 -22.20
N ASN A 130 -16.36 -5.44 -22.08
CA ASN A 130 -16.89 -4.07 -22.16
C ASN A 130 -16.62 -3.25 -20.89
N ARG A 131 -16.72 -3.85 -19.69
CA ARG A 131 -16.44 -3.19 -18.40
C ARG A 131 -14.97 -2.81 -18.27
N VAL A 132 -14.05 -3.73 -18.58
CA VAL A 132 -12.61 -3.44 -18.62
C VAL A 132 -12.31 -2.31 -19.62
N LYS A 133 -12.91 -2.34 -20.82
CA LYS A 133 -12.75 -1.23 -21.77
C LYS A 133 -13.30 0.11 -21.26
N GLN A 134 -14.46 0.12 -20.61
CA GLN A 134 -15.01 1.34 -20.01
C GLN A 134 -14.06 1.95 -18.97
N VAL A 135 -13.48 1.11 -18.10
CA VAL A 135 -12.54 1.54 -17.05
C VAL A 135 -11.22 2.06 -17.65
N VAL A 136 -10.69 1.39 -18.68
CA VAL A 136 -9.52 1.86 -19.46
C VAL A 136 -9.80 3.18 -20.18
N ASP A 137 -10.95 3.31 -20.86
CA ASP A 137 -11.32 4.51 -21.62
C ASP A 137 -11.52 5.74 -20.71
N TRP A 138 -12.01 5.55 -19.48
CA TRP A 138 -12.11 6.63 -18.49
C TRP A 138 -10.74 7.17 -18.06
N ALA A 139 -9.77 6.30 -17.79
CA ALA A 139 -8.40 6.73 -17.45
C ALA A 139 -7.71 7.43 -18.64
N LEU A 140 -7.88 6.92 -19.85
CA LEU A 140 -7.38 7.55 -21.07
C LEU A 140 -8.02 8.94 -21.32
N ALA A 141 -9.29 9.13 -20.97
CA ALA A 141 -9.99 10.41 -21.11
C ALA A 141 -9.42 11.53 -20.22
N ASP A 142 -8.83 11.20 -19.06
CA ASP A 142 -8.09 12.15 -18.21
C ASP A 142 -6.66 12.40 -18.68
N GLY A 143 -6.28 11.83 -19.82
CA GLY A 143 -4.93 11.85 -20.32
C GLY A 143 -3.94 11.23 -19.33
N LEU A 144 -4.31 10.13 -18.70
CA LEU A 144 -3.37 9.21 -18.07
C LEU A 144 -2.82 8.27 -19.15
N TYR A 145 -1.58 7.82 -19.01
CA TYR A 145 -1.19 6.56 -19.65
C TYR A 145 -1.81 5.39 -18.88
N VAL A 146 -2.09 4.28 -19.54
CA VAL A 146 -2.71 3.10 -18.94
C VAL A 146 -1.86 1.87 -19.24
N VAL A 147 -1.57 1.04 -18.23
CA VAL A 147 -1.03 -0.32 -18.43
C VAL A 147 -2.14 -1.32 -18.13
N LEU A 148 -2.47 -2.18 -19.10
CA LEU A 148 -3.47 -3.26 -18.99
C LEU A 148 -2.78 -4.62 -19.11
N ASN A 149 -3.19 -5.61 -18.32
CA ASN A 149 -2.50 -6.90 -18.24
C ASN A 149 -3.43 -8.12 -18.15
N VAL A 150 -2.79 -9.28 -17.96
CA VAL A 150 -3.37 -10.53 -17.47
C VAL A 150 -2.77 -10.76 -16.07
N HIS A 151 -3.60 -10.81 -15.02
CA HIS A 151 -3.15 -10.67 -13.63
C HIS A 151 -3.09 -12.01 -12.87
N HIS A 152 -4.07 -12.36 -12.02
CA HIS A 152 -4.01 -13.57 -11.19
C HIS A 152 -4.20 -14.89 -11.95
N ASP A 153 -4.59 -14.80 -13.23
CA ASP A 153 -4.44 -15.89 -14.21
C ASP A 153 -3.04 -16.55 -14.14
N SER A 154 -2.00 -15.77 -13.79
CA SER A 154 -0.62 -16.20 -13.64
C SER A 154 -0.45 -17.43 -12.74
N TRP A 155 -1.03 -17.40 -11.54
CA TRP A 155 -1.00 -18.52 -10.59
C TRP A 155 -2.24 -19.42 -10.67
N GLN A 156 -3.37 -18.92 -11.17
CA GLN A 156 -4.61 -19.70 -11.28
C GLN A 156 -4.54 -20.81 -12.34
N TRP A 157 -3.91 -20.54 -13.49
CA TRP A 157 -3.84 -21.53 -14.59
C TRP A 157 -2.61 -21.39 -15.49
N ILE A 158 -1.94 -20.24 -15.59
CA ILE A 158 -0.71 -20.14 -16.38
C ILE A 158 0.42 -20.96 -15.72
N ALA A 159 0.45 -21.02 -14.38
CA ALA A 159 1.42 -21.80 -13.63
C ALA A 159 1.37 -23.33 -13.89
N THR A 160 0.32 -23.87 -14.53
CA THR A 160 0.25 -25.29 -14.93
C THR A 160 0.87 -25.59 -16.30
N MET A 161 1.46 -24.59 -16.98
CA MET A 161 2.19 -24.77 -18.26
C MET A 161 3.22 -25.92 -18.28
N PRO A 162 3.96 -26.24 -17.19
CA PRO A 162 4.89 -27.39 -17.19
C PRO A 162 4.22 -28.76 -17.35
N THR A 163 2.92 -28.87 -17.05
CA THR A 163 2.16 -30.12 -17.09
C THR A 163 1.01 -30.12 -18.11
N ASP A 164 0.55 -28.94 -18.55
CA ASP A 164 -0.56 -28.75 -19.48
C ASP A 164 -0.22 -27.69 -20.55
N HIS A 165 0.97 -27.82 -21.11
CA HIS A 165 1.63 -26.82 -21.97
C HIS A 165 0.74 -26.24 -23.06
N ASP A 166 0.21 -27.09 -23.93
CA ASP A 166 -0.45 -26.66 -25.17
C ASP A 166 -1.80 -25.99 -24.88
N ASN A 167 -2.54 -26.45 -23.86
CA ASN A 167 -3.81 -25.84 -23.47
C ASN A 167 -3.60 -24.49 -22.78
N VAL A 168 -2.60 -24.37 -21.91
CA VAL A 168 -2.22 -23.09 -21.28
C VAL A 168 -1.78 -22.09 -22.34
N LEU A 169 -0.90 -22.50 -23.25
CA LEU A 169 -0.41 -21.65 -24.34
C LEU A 169 -1.52 -21.25 -25.33
N ALA A 170 -2.44 -22.17 -25.66
CA ALA A 170 -3.60 -21.89 -26.49
C ALA A 170 -4.57 -20.92 -25.81
N ARG A 171 -4.86 -21.11 -24.52
CA ARG A 171 -5.69 -20.21 -23.72
C ARG A 171 -5.08 -18.81 -23.63
N PHE A 172 -3.79 -18.71 -23.33
CA PHE A 172 -3.06 -17.43 -23.25
C PHE A 172 -3.08 -16.67 -24.58
N LYS A 173 -2.84 -17.37 -25.70
CA LYS A 173 -2.98 -16.80 -27.06
C LYS A 173 -4.43 -16.39 -27.35
N ALA A 174 -5.43 -17.15 -26.93
CA ALA A 174 -6.84 -16.79 -27.13
C ALA A 174 -7.26 -15.57 -26.28
N THR A 175 -6.79 -15.45 -25.03
CA THR A 175 -6.97 -14.28 -24.17
C THR A 175 -6.41 -13.03 -24.85
N TRP A 176 -5.13 -13.06 -25.23
CA TRP A 176 -4.47 -11.90 -25.84
C TRP A 176 -5.01 -11.56 -27.23
N THR A 177 -5.49 -12.54 -28.02
CA THR A 177 -6.18 -12.28 -29.30
C THR A 177 -7.39 -11.37 -29.09
N GLN A 178 -8.21 -11.67 -28.09
CA GLN A 178 -9.44 -10.94 -27.80
C GLN A 178 -9.15 -9.55 -27.22
N ILE A 179 -8.17 -9.42 -26.31
CA ILE A 179 -7.72 -8.12 -25.78
C ILE A 179 -7.13 -7.26 -26.90
N ALA A 180 -6.17 -7.78 -27.68
CA ALA A 180 -5.53 -7.05 -28.77
C ALA A 180 -6.55 -6.57 -29.81
N ALA A 181 -7.53 -7.40 -30.19
CA ALA A 181 -8.62 -7.01 -31.08
C ALA A 181 -9.53 -5.93 -30.47
N LYS A 182 -9.96 -6.08 -29.20
CA LYS A 182 -10.84 -5.13 -28.52
C LYS A 182 -10.23 -3.73 -28.39
N PHE A 183 -8.92 -3.67 -28.16
CA PHE A 183 -8.19 -2.44 -27.88
C PHE A 183 -7.35 -1.93 -29.07
N ARG A 184 -7.40 -2.60 -30.23
CA ARG A 184 -6.58 -2.34 -31.44
C ARG A 184 -6.33 -0.88 -31.77
N ASP A 185 -7.40 -0.09 -31.83
CA ASP A 185 -7.36 1.32 -32.26
C ASP A 185 -7.38 2.31 -31.09
N SER A 186 -7.29 1.80 -29.84
CA SER A 186 -7.15 2.64 -28.64
C SER A 186 -5.83 3.42 -28.70
N PRO A 187 -5.78 4.65 -28.15
CA PRO A 187 -4.59 5.51 -28.18
C PRO A 187 -3.30 4.81 -27.78
N GLN A 188 -2.17 5.30 -28.30
CA GLN A 188 -0.84 4.78 -27.97
C GLN A 188 -0.45 4.99 -26.49
N SER A 189 -1.18 5.83 -25.75
CA SER A 189 -1.04 5.96 -24.30
C SER A 189 -1.59 4.78 -23.50
N LEU A 190 -2.23 3.80 -24.15
CA LEU A 190 -2.49 2.46 -23.58
C LEU A 190 -1.33 1.51 -23.93
N LEU A 191 -0.76 0.87 -22.92
CA LEU A 191 0.27 -0.16 -23.01
C LEU A 191 -0.32 -1.51 -22.59
N PHE A 192 0.29 -2.61 -23.06
CA PHE A 192 -0.05 -3.97 -22.59
C PHE A 192 1.13 -4.59 -21.85
N GLU A 193 0.86 -5.28 -20.75
CA GLU A 193 1.81 -6.07 -19.96
C GLU A 193 1.43 -7.56 -20.06
N SER A 194 2.37 -8.43 -20.45
CA SER A 194 2.06 -9.80 -20.90
C SER A 194 1.40 -10.70 -19.85
N ASN A 195 1.90 -10.66 -18.61
CA ASN A 195 1.49 -11.50 -17.49
C ASN A 195 2.00 -10.89 -16.17
N ASN A 196 1.24 -10.99 -15.08
CA ASN A 196 1.67 -10.52 -13.76
C ASN A 196 2.43 -11.60 -12.98
N GLU A 197 3.59 -11.27 -12.40
CA GLU A 197 4.35 -12.17 -11.51
C GLU A 197 4.43 -13.63 -12.02
N PRO A 198 4.92 -13.83 -13.26
CA PRO A 198 4.94 -15.14 -13.92
C PRO A 198 5.68 -16.16 -13.04
N GLN A 199 5.02 -17.28 -12.79
CA GLN A 199 5.49 -18.36 -11.92
C GLN A 199 4.93 -19.69 -12.45
N PHE A 200 5.65 -20.79 -12.22
CA PHE A 200 5.32 -22.10 -12.79
C PHE A 200 5.50 -23.22 -11.76
N ASN A 201 4.56 -24.17 -11.75
CA ASN A 201 4.50 -25.19 -10.72
C ASN A 201 5.60 -26.23 -10.89
N ASN A 202 6.36 -26.49 -9.81
CA ASN A 202 7.43 -27.49 -9.74
C ASN A 202 8.60 -27.27 -10.72
N THR A 203 8.86 -26.03 -11.14
CA THR A 203 10.00 -25.69 -12.02
C THR A 203 11.20 -25.15 -11.24
N THR A 204 12.40 -25.35 -11.77
CA THR A 204 13.57 -24.51 -11.45
C THR A 204 13.47 -23.14 -12.13
N ASP A 205 14.17 -22.14 -11.62
CA ASP A 205 14.24 -20.78 -12.21
C ASP A 205 14.58 -20.81 -13.71
N ALA A 206 15.51 -21.67 -14.12
CA ALA A 206 15.90 -21.82 -15.53
C ALA A 206 14.76 -22.32 -16.44
N GLN A 207 13.91 -23.22 -15.93
CA GLN A 207 12.71 -23.68 -16.65
C GLN A 207 11.61 -22.62 -16.62
N GLY A 208 11.42 -21.93 -15.48
CA GLY A 208 10.47 -20.82 -15.38
C GLY A 208 10.80 -19.68 -16.35
N ILE A 209 12.08 -19.33 -16.48
CA ILE A 209 12.57 -18.35 -17.46
C ILE A 209 12.22 -18.76 -18.90
N GLN A 210 12.34 -20.06 -19.24
CA GLN A 210 11.98 -20.56 -20.57
C GLN A 210 10.48 -20.42 -20.85
N TYR A 211 9.60 -20.86 -19.93
CA TYR A 211 8.16 -20.71 -20.09
C TYR A 211 7.72 -19.23 -20.12
N ASN A 212 8.33 -18.36 -19.29
CA ASN A 212 8.07 -16.92 -19.33
C ASN A 212 8.42 -16.31 -20.71
N SER A 213 9.57 -16.68 -21.27
CA SER A 213 10.02 -16.21 -22.58
C SER A 213 9.12 -16.70 -23.72
N GLU A 214 8.60 -17.93 -23.64
CA GLU A 214 7.61 -18.41 -24.62
C GLU A 214 6.30 -17.62 -24.56
N LEU A 215 5.79 -17.33 -23.36
CA LEU A 215 4.59 -16.50 -23.19
C LEU A 215 4.81 -15.07 -23.67
N ASN A 216 5.93 -14.44 -23.30
CA ASN A 216 6.31 -13.10 -23.76
C ASN A 216 6.43 -13.02 -25.28
N SER A 217 7.12 -13.99 -25.90
CA SER A 217 7.30 -14.09 -27.35
C SER A 217 5.97 -14.36 -28.10
N ALA A 218 5.10 -15.20 -27.53
CA ALA A 218 3.76 -15.45 -28.07
C ALA A 218 2.86 -14.20 -28.00
N PHE A 219 2.87 -13.49 -26.87
CA PHE A 219 2.18 -12.21 -26.67
C PHE A 219 2.67 -11.14 -27.65
N HIS A 220 3.99 -10.95 -27.75
CA HIS A 220 4.62 -9.99 -28.66
C HIS A 220 4.18 -10.21 -30.11
N THR A 221 4.40 -11.43 -30.62
CA THR A 221 4.09 -11.81 -32.00
C THR A 221 2.63 -11.54 -32.34
N LEU A 222 1.74 -11.97 -31.45
CA LEU A 222 0.29 -11.83 -31.60
C LEU A 222 -0.16 -10.37 -31.60
N VAL A 223 0.30 -9.57 -30.62
CA VAL A 223 -0.10 -8.17 -30.52
C VAL A 223 0.38 -7.39 -31.73
N ARG A 224 1.61 -7.62 -32.21
CA ARG A 224 2.12 -7.00 -33.44
C ARG A 224 1.30 -7.42 -34.67
N ALA A 225 0.98 -8.70 -34.81
CA ALA A 225 0.18 -9.22 -35.92
C ALA A 225 -1.25 -8.63 -35.99
N SER A 226 -1.82 -8.18 -34.86
CA SER A 226 -3.16 -7.57 -34.83
C SER A 226 -3.26 -6.18 -35.50
N GLY A 227 -2.13 -5.51 -35.74
CA GLY A 227 -2.06 -4.25 -36.48
C GLY A 227 -2.78 -3.07 -35.82
N GLY A 228 -3.12 -2.03 -36.59
CA GLY A 228 -3.62 -0.77 -36.03
C GLY A 228 -2.57 -0.13 -35.12
N ASN A 229 -2.98 0.45 -33.98
CA ASN A 229 -2.01 1.01 -33.02
C ASN A 229 -1.14 -0.08 -32.36
N ASN A 230 -1.60 -1.33 -32.29
CA ASN A 230 -0.86 -2.43 -31.68
C ASN A 230 0.45 -2.78 -32.43
N ALA A 231 0.60 -2.35 -33.70
CA ALA A 231 1.84 -2.53 -34.46
C ALA A 231 3.06 -1.79 -33.83
N THR A 232 2.83 -0.72 -33.06
CA THR A 232 3.88 0.08 -32.40
C THR A 232 3.61 0.36 -30.92
N ARG A 233 2.49 -0.13 -30.37
CA ARG A 233 2.15 -0.01 -28.94
C ARG A 233 3.28 -0.52 -28.06
N LEU A 234 3.62 0.22 -27.00
CA LEU A 234 4.62 -0.24 -26.04
C LEU A 234 4.13 -1.51 -25.34
N LEU A 235 4.98 -2.53 -25.33
CA LEU A 235 4.72 -3.81 -24.67
C LEU A 235 5.64 -3.97 -23.47
N VAL A 236 5.04 -4.24 -22.31
CA VAL A 236 5.72 -4.42 -21.04
C VAL A 236 5.93 -5.91 -20.81
N LEU A 237 7.18 -6.32 -20.62
CA LEU A 237 7.60 -7.70 -20.46
C LEU A 237 8.18 -7.90 -19.04
N PRO A 238 7.66 -8.86 -18.25
CA PRO A 238 8.13 -9.17 -16.92
C PRO A 238 9.37 -10.07 -16.95
N THR A 239 10.24 -9.89 -15.95
CA THR A 239 11.15 -10.95 -15.52
C THR A 239 10.37 -12.07 -14.82
N LEU A 240 10.97 -13.25 -14.61
CA LEU A 240 10.33 -14.30 -13.81
C LEU A 240 10.01 -13.78 -12.40
N HIS A 241 8.80 -14.05 -11.89
CA HIS A 241 8.26 -13.49 -10.65
C HIS A 241 8.26 -11.96 -10.56
N THR A 242 8.49 -11.23 -11.67
CA THR A 242 8.90 -9.80 -11.69
C THR A 242 10.12 -9.48 -10.80
N ASN A 243 10.96 -10.49 -10.52
CA ASN A 243 12.12 -10.37 -9.65
C ASN A 243 13.27 -9.62 -10.35
N ALA A 244 13.99 -8.80 -9.57
CA ALA A 244 15.15 -8.02 -10.00
C ALA A 244 16.50 -8.67 -9.61
N GLY A 245 16.54 -10.00 -9.44
CA GLY A 245 17.77 -10.79 -9.42
C GLY A 245 18.51 -10.74 -10.77
N GLN A 246 19.83 -10.94 -10.77
CA GLN A 246 20.67 -10.61 -11.95
C GLN A 246 20.38 -11.56 -13.12
N GLU A 247 20.28 -12.85 -12.83
CA GLU A 247 19.86 -13.93 -13.72
C GLU A 247 18.51 -13.65 -14.41
N PHE A 248 17.51 -13.15 -13.68
CA PHE A 248 16.20 -12.82 -14.24
C PHE A 248 16.26 -11.58 -15.14
N LEU A 249 17.04 -10.56 -14.75
CA LEU A 249 17.25 -9.34 -15.53
C LEU A 249 18.02 -9.62 -16.83
N ASP A 250 19.10 -10.41 -16.78
CA ASP A 250 19.90 -10.74 -17.97
C ASP A 250 19.15 -11.69 -18.93
N ALA A 251 18.32 -12.59 -18.41
CA ALA A 251 17.42 -13.40 -19.24
C ALA A 251 16.44 -12.52 -20.05
N LEU A 252 15.76 -11.57 -19.39
CA LEU A 252 14.86 -10.63 -20.06
C LEU A 252 15.60 -9.74 -21.07
N VAL A 253 16.84 -9.30 -20.77
CA VAL A 253 17.69 -8.58 -21.72
C VAL A 253 18.07 -9.45 -22.93
N GLY A 254 18.24 -10.76 -22.76
CA GLY A 254 18.45 -11.72 -23.85
C GLY A 254 17.20 -11.85 -24.74
N GLU A 255 16.03 -11.98 -24.13
CA GLU A 255 14.74 -12.01 -24.83
C GLU A 255 14.48 -10.72 -25.62
N MET A 256 14.55 -9.54 -24.99
CA MET A 256 14.25 -8.27 -25.65
C MET A 256 15.16 -8.01 -26.88
N LYS A 257 16.41 -8.48 -26.84
CA LYS A 257 17.32 -8.47 -28.01
C LYS A 257 16.89 -9.43 -29.12
N THR A 258 16.37 -10.60 -28.74
CA THR A 258 15.91 -11.63 -29.68
C THR A 258 14.62 -11.21 -30.39
N LEU A 259 13.70 -10.54 -29.67
CA LEU A 259 12.50 -9.93 -30.23
C LEU A 259 12.80 -8.71 -31.13
N ASN A 260 13.96 -8.05 -30.93
CA ASN A 260 14.49 -6.97 -31.75
C ASN A 260 13.48 -5.84 -32.07
N ASP A 261 12.68 -5.47 -31.07
CA ASP A 261 11.63 -4.45 -31.19
C ASP A 261 11.97 -3.25 -30.28
N PRO A 262 12.02 -2.02 -30.81
CA PRO A 262 12.31 -0.84 -29.99
C PRO A 262 11.20 -0.53 -28.97
N ASN A 263 9.97 -0.98 -29.20
CA ASN A 263 8.77 -0.64 -28.42
C ASN A 263 8.54 -1.61 -27.24
N LEU A 264 9.62 -2.06 -26.60
CA LEU A 264 9.59 -2.95 -25.45
C LEU A 264 9.98 -2.22 -24.16
N VAL A 265 9.36 -2.61 -23.05
CA VAL A 265 9.57 -2.07 -21.70
C VAL A 265 9.76 -3.24 -20.74
N ALA A 266 10.71 -3.15 -19.82
CA ALA A 266 10.88 -4.17 -18.77
C ALA A 266 10.04 -3.82 -17.52
N THR A 267 9.42 -4.82 -16.88
CA THR A 267 8.79 -4.67 -15.55
C THR A 267 9.42 -5.60 -14.51
N VAL A 268 9.52 -5.05 -13.30
CA VAL A 268 9.93 -5.70 -12.04
C VAL A 268 9.09 -5.11 -10.91
N HIS A 269 8.83 -5.85 -9.83
CA HIS A 269 8.14 -5.34 -8.64
C HIS A 269 9.13 -5.16 -7.47
N PHE A 270 8.77 -4.34 -6.47
CA PHE A 270 9.60 -4.19 -5.27
C PHE A 270 8.78 -3.86 -4.01
N TYR A 271 8.67 -4.85 -3.11
CA TYR A 271 7.95 -4.73 -1.83
C TYR A 271 8.87 -4.63 -0.60
N GLY A 272 10.16 -4.28 -0.80
CA GLY A 272 11.15 -4.16 0.27
C GLY A 272 11.70 -5.49 0.81
N TRP A 273 12.81 -5.41 1.55
CA TRP A 273 13.44 -6.55 2.21
C TRP A 273 12.44 -7.29 3.12
N TYR A 274 12.20 -8.56 2.83
CA TYR A 274 11.06 -9.33 3.39
C TYR A 274 10.92 -9.26 4.93
N PRO A 275 11.98 -9.47 5.75
CA PRO A 275 11.86 -9.35 7.20
C PRO A 275 11.37 -7.98 7.69
N PHE A 276 11.72 -6.90 6.99
CA PHE A 276 11.22 -5.56 7.27
C PHE A 276 9.79 -5.35 6.77
N SER A 277 9.46 -5.80 5.56
CA SER A 277 8.17 -5.50 4.95
C SER A 277 6.98 -6.20 5.61
N VAL A 278 7.18 -7.37 6.24
CA VAL A 278 6.14 -8.03 7.06
C VAL A 278 6.32 -7.90 8.59
N ASN A 279 7.45 -7.35 9.06
CA ASN A 279 7.90 -7.36 10.46
C ASN A 279 7.98 -8.78 11.05
N VAL A 280 9.05 -9.49 10.67
CA VAL A 280 9.43 -10.83 11.16
C VAL A 280 10.96 -10.88 11.33
N ALA A 281 11.50 -11.89 12.03
CA ALA A 281 12.95 -12.09 12.19
C ALA A 281 13.72 -10.90 12.82
N GLY A 282 13.03 -10.03 13.55
CA GLY A 282 13.60 -8.82 14.16
C GLY A 282 13.61 -7.59 13.24
N GLY A 283 13.09 -7.71 12.00
CA GLY A 283 12.97 -6.65 10.99
C GLY A 283 11.99 -5.52 11.35
N THR A 284 12.17 -4.91 12.52
CA THR A 284 11.31 -3.83 13.02
C THR A 284 11.62 -2.47 12.39
N LYS A 285 12.79 -2.29 11.78
CA LYS A 285 13.35 -1.00 11.34
C LYS A 285 13.82 -1.05 9.90
N PHE A 286 13.76 0.09 9.22
CA PHE A 286 14.41 0.31 7.94
C PHE A 286 15.90 0.55 8.15
N ASP A 287 16.61 -0.53 8.50
CA ASP A 287 18.01 -0.54 8.92
C ASP A 287 18.99 -0.59 7.74
N ALA A 288 20.29 -0.74 8.03
CA ALA A 288 21.33 -0.85 7.00
C ALA A 288 21.13 -2.07 6.08
N THR A 289 20.49 -3.14 6.55
CA THR A 289 20.17 -4.33 5.75
C THR A 289 19.09 -4.02 4.73
N ALA A 290 17.96 -3.46 5.17
CA ALA A 290 16.84 -3.08 4.32
C ALA A 290 17.22 -1.96 3.32
N GLN A 291 18.07 -1.02 3.75
CA GLN A 291 18.63 0.04 2.88
C GLN A 291 19.58 -0.52 1.82
N LYS A 292 20.39 -1.53 2.17
CA LYS A 292 21.32 -2.15 1.21
C LYS A 292 20.58 -3.00 0.17
N ASP A 293 19.62 -3.81 0.60
CA ASP A 293 18.76 -4.61 -0.29
C ASP A 293 18.10 -3.75 -1.38
N MET A 294 17.51 -2.61 -0.97
CA MET A 294 16.93 -1.62 -1.87
C MET A 294 17.98 -1.02 -2.83
N SER A 295 19.09 -0.48 -2.32
CA SER A 295 20.09 0.23 -3.13
C SER A 295 20.88 -0.70 -4.07
N ASP A 296 21.14 -1.95 -3.66
CA ASP A 296 21.67 -3.01 -4.53
C ASP A 296 20.69 -3.32 -5.66
N THR A 297 19.39 -3.44 -5.36
CA THR A 297 18.34 -3.79 -6.32
C THR A 297 18.15 -2.71 -7.38
N PHE A 298 18.02 -1.44 -6.99
CA PHE A 298 17.99 -0.33 -7.94
C PHE A 298 19.30 -0.17 -8.72
N THR A 299 20.44 -0.52 -8.12
CA THR A 299 21.73 -0.56 -8.83
C THR A 299 21.76 -1.65 -9.91
N ARG A 300 21.27 -2.88 -9.64
CA ARG A 300 21.14 -3.94 -10.65
C ARG A 300 20.21 -3.51 -11.78
N ILE A 301 19.02 -2.97 -11.46
CA ILE A 301 18.06 -2.47 -12.47
C ILE A 301 18.70 -1.38 -13.35
N ARG A 302 19.38 -0.39 -12.76
CA ARG A 302 20.04 0.69 -13.52
C ARG A 302 21.15 0.15 -14.43
N ASN A 303 22.04 -0.67 -13.87
CA ASN A 303 23.23 -1.17 -14.56
C ASN A 303 22.85 -2.20 -15.66
N THR A 304 21.79 -2.96 -15.47
CA THR A 304 21.36 -4.00 -16.41
C THR A 304 20.39 -3.47 -17.49
N LEU A 305 19.53 -2.49 -17.16
CA LEU A 305 18.46 -2.01 -18.05
C LEU A 305 18.59 -0.53 -18.44
N THR A 306 18.33 0.42 -17.52
CA THR A 306 18.07 1.83 -17.90
C THR A 306 19.28 2.56 -18.47
N SER A 307 20.49 2.21 -18.02
CA SER A 307 21.76 2.70 -18.57
C SER A 307 22.06 2.18 -19.98
N LYS A 308 21.55 0.99 -20.33
CA LYS A 308 21.64 0.40 -21.68
C LYS A 308 20.51 0.89 -22.61
N GLY A 309 19.72 1.88 -22.17
CA GLY A 309 18.63 2.48 -22.94
C GLY A 309 17.27 1.79 -22.80
N ILE A 310 17.21 0.59 -22.17
CA ILE A 310 15.96 -0.16 -22.00
C ILE A 310 15.07 0.58 -20.98
N PRO A 311 13.83 0.97 -21.32
CA PRO A 311 12.92 1.57 -20.36
C PRO A 311 12.44 0.57 -19.32
N VAL A 312 12.27 1.05 -18.09
CA VAL A 312 11.78 0.25 -16.95
C VAL A 312 10.55 0.91 -16.36
N TYR A 313 9.49 0.12 -16.27
CA TYR A 313 8.26 0.42 -15.57
C TYR A 313 8.16 -0.56 -14.40
N LEU A 314 8.50 -0.10 -13.19
CA LEU A 314 8.42 -0.89 -11.96
C LEU A 314 6.94 -1.02 -11.59
N GLY A 315 6.36 -2.17 -11.93
CA GLY A 315 4.91 -2.39 -12.05
C GLY A 315 4.11 -2.30 -10.74
N GLU A 316 4.75 -2.60 -9.62
CA GLU A 316 4.19 -2.51 -8.27
C GLU A 316 5.27 -2.21 -7.23
N TYR A 317 4.99 -1.27 -6.32
CA TYR A 317 5.78 -1.09 -5.11
C TYR A 317 4.91 -0.76 -3.89
N GLY A 318 5.45 -1.09 -2.72
CA GLY A 318 4.85 -0.84 -1.41
C GLY A 318 5.66 -1.55 -0.33
N LEU A 319 5.01 -1.89 0.78
CA LEU A 319 5.47 -2.90 1.72
C LEU A 319 4.35 -3.94 1.87
N LEU A 320 4.69 -5.21 2.06
CA LEU A 320 3.73 -6.31 2.05
C LEU A 320 2.65 -6.12 3.12
N ASN A 321 1.39 -5.94 2.68
CA ASN A 321 0.25 -5.64 3.55
C ASN A 321 0.50 -4.44 4.50
N TYR A 322 1.01 -3.33 3.94
CA TYR A 322 1.18 -2.05 4.63
C TYR A 322 0.93 -0.83 3.71
N PRO A 323 0.20 0.21 4.15
CA PRO A 323 -0.56 0.30 5.41
C PRO A 323 -1.65 -0.78 5.51
N ASP A 324 -2.05 -1.12 6.74
CA ASP A 324 -3.21 -1.98 7.01
C ASP A 324 -4.23 -1.16 7.82
N HIS A 325 -5.51 -1.29 7.47
CA HIS A 325 -6.62 -0.57 8.12
C HIS A 325 -7.62 -1.53 8.79
N HIS A 326 -7.35 -2.83 8.75
CA HIS A 326 -8.10 -3.88 9.45
C HIS A 326 -7.34 -4.40 10.67
N HIS A 327 -6.01 -4.24 10.68
CA HIS A 327 -5.11 -4.58 11.78
C HIS A 327 -4.24 -3.37 12.17
N PRO A 328 -3.57 -3.38 13.34
CA PRO A 328 -2.55 -2.38 13.67
C PRO A 328 -1.39 -2.43 12.68
N ASP A 329 -0.80 -1.26 12.38
CA ASP A 329 0.34 -1.16 11.46
C ASP A 329 1.52 -2.05 11.88
N ARG A 330 1.90 -2.98 10.99
CA ARG A 330 3.05 -3.88 11.19
C ARG A 330 4.40 -3.17 11.09
N VAL A 331 4.47 -2.07 10.31
CA VAL A 331 5.65 -1.22 10.14
C VAL A 331 5.45 0.08 10.92
N GLU A 332 6.45 0.48 11.70
CA GLU A 332 6.40 1.71 12.49
C GLU A 332 6.39 2.95 11.57
N PRO A 333 5.56 3.98 11.81
CA PRO A 333 5.38 5.09 10.87
C PRO A 333 6.66 5.84 10.48
N GLY A 334 7.60 6.07 11.38
CA GLY A 334 8.90 6.67 11.06
C GLY A 334 9.77 5.75 10.21
N GLU A 335 9.72 4.44 10.47
CA GLU A 335 10.43 3.45 9.64
C GLU A 335 9.84 3.36 8.22
N GLY A 336 8.51 3.37 8.09
CA GLY A 336 7.79 3.43 6.80
C GLY A 336 8.06 4.74 6.03
N LEU A 337 8.08 5.88 6.71
CA LEU A 337 8.42 7.17 6.09
C LEU A 337 9.88 7.21 5.58
N LYS A 338 10.83 6.59 6.31
CA LYS A 338 12.22 6.44 5.83
C LYS A 338 12.31 5.53 4.59
N TYR A 339 11.57 4.42 4.57
CA TYR A 339 11.48 3.54 3.40
C TYR A 339 10.97 4.29 2.16
N PHE A 340 9.85 5.01 2.24
CA PHE A 340 9.29 5.75 1.10
C PHE A 340 10.10 7.00 0.71
N GLU A 341 10.92 7.55 1.61
CA GLU A 341 11.92 8.58 1.27
C GLU A 341 13.04 7.99 0.39
N GLN A 342 13.67 6.89 0.83
CA GLN A 342 14.77 6.30 0.07
C GLN A 342 14.29 5.60 -1.21
N PHE A 343 13.17 4.88 -1.19
CA PHE A 343 12.63 4.20 -2.37
C PHE A 343 12.51 5.15 -3.58
N GLY A 344 11.89 6.32 -3.38
CA GLY A 344 11.74 7.28 -4.47
C GLY A 344 13.03 8.02 -4.82
N TYR A 345 14.02 8.08 -3.92
CA TYR A 345 15.37 8.51 -4.28
C TYR A 345 16.05 7.50 -5.22
N GLU A 346 16.08 6.21 -4.85
CA GLU A 346 16.72 5.17 -5.66
C GLU A 346 15.99 4.97 -7.00
N ALA A 347 14.67 5.08 -7.03
CA ALA A 347 13.89 5.05 -8.27
C ALA A 347 14.28 6.19 -9.23
N ARG A 348 14.47 7.41 -8.72
CA ARG A 348 14.91 8.57 -9.52
C ARG A 348 16.37 8.44 -9.99
N THR A 349 17.28 7.90 -9.17
CA THR A 349 18.70 7.71 -9.56
C THR A 349 18.90 6.50 -10.47
N ALA A 350 18.01 5.51 -10.43
CA ALA A 350 17.93 4.43 -11.41
C ALA A 350 17.23 4.85 -12.71
N GLY A 351 16.42 5.92 -12.69
CA GLY A 351 15.69 6.41 -13.85
C GLY A 351 14.52 5.52 -14.26
N VAL A 352 13.84 4.90 -13.29
CA VAL A 352 12.67 4.04 -13.53
C VAL A 352 11.36 4.80 -13.32
N THR A 353 10.29 4.36 -13.99
CA THR A 353 8.93 4.71 -13.59
C THR A 353 8.46 3.74 -12.51
N THR A 354 7.63 4.19 -11.57
CA THR A 354 7.15 3.41 -10.43
C THR A 354 5.63 3.53 -10.28
N ALA A 355 4.98 2.40 -10.02
CA ALA A 355 3.54 2.31 -9.82
C ALA A 355 3.18 1.87 -8.41
N LEU A 356 2.57 2.76 -7.63
CA LEU A 356 2.18 2.47 -6.24
C LEU A 356 1.14 1.36 -6.23
N TRP A 357 1.32 0.31 -5.41
CA TRP A 357 0.27 -0.68 -5.17
C TRP A 357 -0.75 -0.13 -4.16
N ASP A 358 -1.98 0.16 -4.61
CA ASP A 358 -3.06 0.66 -3.75
C ASP A 358 -4.27 -0.27 -3.81
N ALA A 359 -4.21 -1.34 -3.03
CA ALA A 359 -5.27 -2.31 -2.81
C ALA A 359 -6.35 -1.79 -1.84
N PHE A 360 -6.80 -0.54 -2.02
CA PHE A 360 -7.70 0.22 -1.12
C PHE A 360 -7.05 0.67 0.20
N ASN A 361 -5.73 0.45 0.37
CA ASN A 361 -4.97 0.75 1.59
C ASN A 361 -4.35 2.16 1.61
N PHE A 362 -4.21 2.85 0.48
CA PHE A 362 -3.81 4.27 0.46
C PHE A 362 -5.01 5.19 0.22
N LEU A 363 -5.73 5.05 -0.89
CA LEU A 363 -6.90 5.89 -1.21
C LEU A 363 -8.20 5.25 -0.71
N ASN A 364 -8.94 5.95 0.15
CA ASN A 364 -10.34 5.61 0.39
C ASN A 364 -11.16 6.04 -0.84
N ARG A 365 -11.41 5.08 -1.73
CA ARG A 365 -12.10 5.27 -3.02
C ARG A 365 -13.59 5.66 -2.89
N THR A 366 -14.17 5.61 -1.68
CA THR A 366 -15.55 6.07 -1.40
C THR A 366 -15.58 7.56 -1.04
N THR A 367 -14.56 8.07 -0.34
CA THR A 367 -14.49 9.49 0.11
C THR A 367 -13.50 10.34 -0.70
N PHE A 368 -12.73 9.71 -1.57
CA PHE A 368 -11.60 10.30 -2.30
C PHE A 368 -10.58 11.00 -1.38
N GLN A 369 -10.39 10.48 -0.16
CA GLN A 369 -9.37 10.93 0.78
C GLN A 369 -8.29 9.86 0.97
N TRP A 370 -7.03 10.31 1.08
CA TRP A 370 -5.93 9.44 1.48
C TRP A 370 -6.08 9.05 2.95
N ARG A 371 -5.95 7.75 3.25
CA ARG A 371 -6.09 7.22 4.61
C ARG A 371 -4.94 7.66 5.52
N ASP A 372 -3.72 7.62 5.00
CA ASP A 372 -2.55 8.24 5.63
C ASP A 372 -2.01 9.41 4.77
N PRO A 373 -2.29 10.66 5.17
CA PRO A 373 -1.74 11.84 4.52
C PRO A 373 -0.23 12.03 4.69
N ALA A 374 0.42 11.46 5.71
CA ALA A 374 1.88 11.58 5.90
C ALA A 374 2.64 10.69 4.91
N ILE A 375 2.26 9.42 4.80
CA ILE A 375 2.89 8.46 3.89
C ILE A 375 2.73 8.91 2.43
N ILE A 376 1.51 9.25 2.00
CA ILE A 376 1.31 9.70 0.61
C ILE A 376 2.05 11.01 0.31
N ASN A 377 2.08 11.98 1.24
CA ASN A 377 2.85 13.21 1.01
C ASN A 377 4.35 12.92 0.94
N GLN A 378 4.87 11.95 1.71
CA GLN A 378 6.27 11.53 1.57
C GLN A 378 6.52 10.87 0.21
N ILE A 379 5.65 9.96 -0.26
CA ILE A 379 5.72 9.39 -1.61
C ILE A 379 5.73 10.51 -2.67
N LYS A 380 4.82 11.49 -2.56
CA LYS A 380 4.72 12.63 -3.49
C LYS A 380 5.95 13.55 -3.46
N SER A 381 6.53 13.79 -2.28
CA SER A 381 7.82 14.49 -2.11
C SER A 381 8.95 13.71 -2.82
N SER A 382 9.00 12.39 -2.61
CA SER A 382 9.95 11.47 -3.22
C SER A 382 9.82 11.31 -4.75
N TRP A 383 8.84 11.94 -5.41
CA TRP A 383 8.82 12.05 -6.87
C TRP A 383 9.78 13.09 -7.43
N THR A 384 10.19 14.08 -6.63
CA THR A 384 10.98 15.24 -7.10
C THR A 384 12.20 15.57 -6.23
N THR A 385 12.16 15.28 -4.94
CA THR A 385 13.21 15.68 -3.99
C THR A 385 13.52 14.59 -2.96
N ARG A 386 14.44 14.89 -2.03
CA ARG A 386 14.65 14.11 -0.81
C ARG A 386 14.09 14.87 0.38
N SER A 387 13.48 14.17 1.33
CA SER A 387 13.11 14.72 2.63
C SER A 387 14.22 14.40 3.65
N GLY A 388 14.53 15.33 4.54
CA GLY A 388 15.38 15.01 5.70
C GLY A 388 14.59 14.18 6.71
N THR A 389 15.26 13.23 7.37
CA THR A 389 14.67 12.35 8.40
C THR A 389 15.54 12.33 9.67
N ALA A 390 15.21 11.47 10.63
CA ALA A 390 16.09 11.18 11.78
C ALA A 390 16.04 9.69 12.14
N SER A 391 16.86 9.27 13.10
CA SER A 391 16.93 7.89 13.60
C SER A 391 15.56 7.33 14.02
N SER A 392 14.70 8.18 14.57
CA SER A 392 13.28 7.92 14.82
C SER A 392 12.49 9.24 14.71
N ASP A 393 11.20 9.14 14.47
CA ASP A 393 10.18 10.20 14.59
C ASP A 393 9.66 10.34 16.04
N ARG A 394 10.29 9.72 17.05
CA ARG A 394 9.77 9.69 18.43
C ARG A 394 10.84 9.89 19.49
N ILE A 395 10.44 10.42 20.64
CA ILE A 395 11.27 10.52 21.85
C ILE A 395 10.47 10.00 23.05
N PHE A 396 10.99 8.96 23.70
CA PHE A 396 10.37 8.30 24.84
C PHE A 396 10.89 8.82 26.19
N LEU A 397 9.95 9.28 27.04
CA LEU A 397 10.20 9.87 28.37
C LEU A 397 9.47 9.06 29.46
N ALA A 398 10.20 8.24 30.20
CA ALA A 398 9.63 7.36 31.24
C ALA A 398 9.01 8.19 32.38
N LYS A 399 7.70 8.05 32.63
CA LYS A 399 6.90 8.87 33.55
C LYS A 399 7.37 8.73 34.98
N SER A 400 7.70 7.50 35.37
CA SER A 400 8.37 7.13 36.62
C SER A 400 9.71 7.84 36.88
N SER A 401 10.35 8.38 35.85
CA SER A 401 11.72 8.93 35.90
C SER A 401 11.77 10.44 35.69
N ALA A 402 12.84 11.08 36.16
CA ALA A 402 13.17 12.45 35.81
C ALA A 402 13.46 12.58 34.30
N ILE A 403 13.08 13.70 33.70
CA ILE A 403 13.34 13.97 32.27
C ILE A 403 14.79 14.42 32.11
N THR A 404 15.55 13.66 31.32
CA THR A 404 16.91 13.99 30.89
C THR A 404 16.92 14.53 29.46
N ALA A 405 18.05 15.08 29.02
CA ALA A 405 18.26 15.43 27.62
C ALA A 405 18.18 14.17 26.73
N ARG A 406 17.67 14.30 25.50
CA ARG A 406 17.53 13.18 24.55
C ARG A 406 18.07 13.57 23.18
N THR A 407 18.75 12.62 22.54
CA THR A 407 19.43 12.83 21.27
C THR A 407 18.82 11.95 20.18
N LEU A 408 18.63 12.52 18.99
CA LEU A 408 18.33 11.82 17.75
C LEU A 408 19.44 12.08 16.73
N THR A 409 19.73 11.10 15.89
CA THR A 409 20.66 11.27 14.76
C THR A 409 19.87 11.77 13.55
N LEU A 410 20.18 12.98 13.06
CA LEU A 410 19.59 13.52 11.85
C LEU A 410 20.16 12.83 10.60
N ASN A 411 19.30 12.63 9.61
CA ASN A 411 19.65 12.22 8.26
C ASN A 411 19.18 13.30 7.28
N PRO A 412 19.98 14.35 7.01
CA PRO A 412 19.54 15.48 6.18
C PRO A 412 19.32 15.14 4.71
N ASN A 413 19.71 13.95 4.25
CA ASN A 413 19.50 13.43 2.90
C ASN A 413 19.95 14.42 1.79
N GLY A 414 21.13 15.02 2.00
CA GLY A 414 21.74 16.03 1.13
C GLY A 414 21.07 17.41 1.14
N GLY A 415 20.09 17.64 2.01
CA GLY A 415 19.61 18.96 2.40
C GLY A 415 20.32 19.48 3.66
N ASN A 416 19.93 20.67 4.11
CA ASN A 416 20.42 21.31 5.32
C ASN A 416 19.31 21.40 6.37
N PHE A 417 19.62 21.08 7.62
CA PHE A 417 18.72 21.25 8.76
C PHE A 417 18.58 22.74 9.12
N LEU A 418 17.34 23.22 9.31
CA LEU A 418 17.03 24.62 9.61
C LEU A 418 16.70 24.87 11.08
N GLY A 419 16.26 23.83 11.81
CA GLY A 419 15.88 23.93 13.22
C GLY A 419 14.65 23.11 13.60
N LEU A 420 14.18 23.33 14.83
CA LEU A 420 12.98 22.70 15.38
C LEU A 420 11.83 23.69 15.53
N TRP A 421 10.61 23.24 15.21
CA TRP A 421 9.37 23.99 15.41
C TRP A 421 8.33 23.20 16.20
N GLN A 422 7.53 23.88 17.03
CA GLN A 422 6.31 23.37 17.62
C GLN A 422 5.14 24.13 16.98
N GLY A 423 4.53 23.54 15.93
CA GLY A 423 3.60 24.24 15.05
C GLY A 423 4.28 25.42 14.35
N ASN A 424 3.85 26.64 14.66
CA ASN A 424 4.44 27.87 14.10
C ASN A 424 5.61 28.44 14.94
N THR A 425 5.79 27.97 16.18
CA THR A 425 6.81 28.51 17.10
C THR A 425 8.15 27.81 16.91
N MET A 426 9.20 28.54 16.56
CA MET A 426 10.57 28.01 16.52
C MET A 426 11.09 27.76 17.95
N LEU A 427 11.74 26.62 18.18
CA LEU A 427 12.49 26.35 19.41
C LEU A 427 13.82 27.09 19.36
N ALA A 428 14.30 27.57 20.51
CA ALA A 428 15.54 28.35 20.58
C ALA A 428 16.79 27.45 20.54
N PRO A 429 17.71 27.61 19.57
CA PRO A 429 19.02 26.96 19.61
C PRO A 429 19.79 27.28 20.90
N GLY A 430 20.60 26.34 21.39
CA GLY A 430 21.34 26.43 22.64
C GLY A 430 20.49 26.23 23.90
N ARG A 431 19.30 26.84 23.97
CA ARG A 431 18.38 26.72 25.12
C ARG A 431 17.51 25.47 25.06
N ASP A 432 16.83 25.26 23.93
CA ASP A 432 15.86 24.17 23.77
C ASP A 432 16.48 22.93 23.12
N TYR A 433 17.46 23.12 22.25
CA TYR A 433 18.23 22.04 21.62
C TYR A 433 19.62 22.50 21.19
N THR A 434 20.53 21.55 21.02
CA THR A 434 21.84 21.72 20.36
C THR A 434 21.97 20.73 19.19
N VAL A 435 22.89 21.02 18.26
CA VAL A 435 23.27 20.09 17.19
C VAL A 435 24.79 20.00 17.14
N SER A 436 25.34 18.78 17.10
CA SER A 436 26.77 18.52 16.95
C SER A 436 26.98 17.47 15.87
N GLY A 437 27.57 17.86 14.73
CA GLY A 437 27.52 17.05 13.51
C GLY A 437 26.06 16.84 13.09
N ASN A 438 25.61 15.59 13.07
CA ASN A 438 24.21 15.22 12.88
C ASN A 438 23.46 14.86 14.17
N GLN A 439 24.09 14.91 15.35
CA GLN A 439 23.44 14.62 16.62
C GLN A 439 22.62 15.81 17.12
N LEU A 440 21.29 15.75 16.95
CA LEU A 440 20.32 16.70 17.50
C LEU A 440 19.98 16.31 18.93
N THR A 441 20.30 17.16 19.91
CA THR A 441 20.00 16.92 21.33
C THR A 441 19.01 17.95 21.87
N LEU A 442 17.82 17.50 22.29
CA LEU A 442 16.87 18.35 23.01
C LEU A 442 17.22 18.40 24.49
N THR A 443 17.14 19.59 25.10
CA THR A 443 17.47 19.78 26.51
C THR A 443 16.40 19.22 27.43
N ALA A 444 16.79 18.82 28.65
CA ALA A 444 15.86 18.33 29.68
C ALA A 444 14.74 19.36 29.97
N THR A 445 15.07 20.65 29.96
CA THR A 445 14.13 21.76 30.16
C THR A 445 13.10 21.83 29.02
N ALA A 446 13.53 21.74 27.76
CA ALA A 446 12.60 21.72 26.62
C ALA A 446 11.73 20.47 26.63
N LEU A 447 12.30 19.29 26.89
CA LEU A 447 11.55 18.04 26.97
C LEU A 447 10.54 18.04 28.13
N THR A 448 10.86 18.68 29.26
CA THR A 448 9.92 18.87 30.37
C THR A 448 8.74 19.74 29.96
N ARG A 449 9.00 20.86 29.26
CA ARG A 449 7.96 21.72 28.67
C ARG A 449 7.10 20.99 27.62
N LEU A 450 7.73 20.15 26.79
CA LEU A 450 7.08 19.40 25.70
C LEU A 450 6.29 18.17 26.19
N ALA A 451 6.65 17.59 27.35
CA ALA A 451 5.92 16.49 27.99
C ALA A 451 4.69 16.98 28.78
N GLY A 452 4.63 18.26 29.13
CA GLY A 452 3.49 18.87 29.82
C GLY A 452 3.14 18.16 31.13
N ASN A 453 1.88 17.73 31.27
CA ASN A 453 1.38 17.00 32.44
C ASN A 453 1.76 15.51 32.47
N ARG A 454 2.54 15.01 31.49
CA ARG A 454 3.02 13.63 31.41
C ARG A 454 1.88 12.59 31.45
N VAL A 455 0.77 12.85 30.77
CA VAL A 455 -0.21 11.81 30.40
C VAL A 455 0.46 10.80 29.47
N TYR A 456 0.14 9.51 29.60
CA TYR A 456 0.75 8.47 28.76
C TYR A 456 0.37 8.65 27.28
N GLY A 457 1.30 8.39 26.37
CA GLY A 457 1.17 8.64 24.94
C GLY A 457 1.86 9.93 24.49
N VAL A 458 1.50 10.41 23.29
CA VAL A 458 2.10 11.62 22.70
C VAL A 458 1.60 12.86 23.43
N ASN A 459 2.53 13.65 23.98
CA ASN A 459 2.23 14.91 24.67
C ASN A 459 2.37 16.12 23.74
N SER A 460 3.29 16.06 22.80
CA SER A 460 3.43 17.06 21.74
C SER A 460 4.17 16.48 20.53
N THR A 461 3.94 17.10 19.37
CA THR A 461 4.74 16.88 18.17
C THR A 461 5.53 18.16 17.86
N ILE A 462 6.80 17.98 17.52
CA ILE A 462 7.66 19.03 16.96
C ILE A 462 8.10 18.61 15.56
N GLU A 463 8.64 19.55 14.80
CA GLU A 463 9.10 19.35 13.42
C GLU A 463 10.57 19.74 13.28
N ALA A 464 11.41 18.80 12.86
CA ALA A 464 12.72 19.07 12.30
C ALA A 464 12.55 19.49 10.84
N ARG A 465 12.77 20.77 10.55
CA ARG A 465 12.61 21.33 9.20
C ARG A 465 13.95 21.39 8.48
N PHE A 466 13.92 21.16 7.17
CA PHE A 466 15.06 21.16 6.28
C PHE A 466 14.83 22.17 5.13
N ASN A 467 15.89 22.54 4.40
CA ASN A 467 15.78 23.47 3.28
C ASN A 467 15.08 22.91 2.02
N ARG A 468 14.68 21.64 2.03
CA ARG A 468 13.94 20.97 0.96
C ARG A 468 13.20 19.73 1.51
N GLY A 469 12.20 19.26 0.76
CA GLY A 469 11.39 18.10 1.15
C GLY A 469 10.45 18.40 2.31
N LEU A 470 9.95 17.37 2.98
CA LEU A 470 9.02 17.52 4.09
C LEU A 470 9.73 17.79 5.43
N PRO A 471 9.06 18.48 6.38
CA PRO A 471 9.42 18.44 7.79
C PRO A 471 9.37 17.01 8.36
N TRP A 472 10.39 16.62 9.11
CA TRP A 472 10.38 15.38 9.88
C TRP A 472 9.67 15.61 11.21
N LYS A 473 8.57 14.90 11.47
CA LYS A 473 7.85 14.99 12.74
C LYS A 473 8.59 14.22 13.83
N ILE A 474 8.55 14.74 15.05
CA ILE A 474 9.11 14.12 16.25
C ILE A 474 8.05 14.15 17.36
N HIS A 475 7.54 12.98 17.76
CA HIS A 475 6.51 12.77 18.76
C HIS A 475 7.12 12.57 20.15
N VAL A 476 7.02 13.61 20.99
CA VAL A 476 7.43 13.54 22.40
C VAL A 476 6.38 12.73 23.15
N THR A 477 6.77 11.51 23.54
CA THR A 477 5.91 10.48 24.11
C THR A 477 6.28 10.24 25.57
N THR A 478 5.34 10.44 26.50
CA THR A 478 5.48 9.91 27.86
C THR A 478 5.03 8.45 27.90
N TYR A 479 5.85 7.58 28.47
CA TYR A 479 5.53 6.16 28.64
C TYR A 479 5.89 5.66 30.05
N ASP A 480 5.55 4.42 30.38
CA ASP A 480 6.28 3.60 31.37
C ASP A 480 6.29 2.14 30.85
N ARG A 481 7.10 1.25 31.45
CA ARG A 481 7.12 -0.18 31.08
C ARG A 481 5.68 -0.74 31.06
N PRO A 482 5.24 -1.37 29.95
CA PRO A 482 3.92 -1.99 29.86
C PRO A 482 3.70 -3.08 30.92
N VAL A 483 2.44 -3.28 31.30
CA VAL A 483 2.06 -4.29 32.30
C VAL A 483 1.02 -5.23 31.71
N LEU A 484 1.42 -6.48 31.51
CA LEU A 484 0.58 -7.61 31.11
C LEU A 484 -0.07 -8.23 32.36
N SER A 485 -1.16 -8.95 32.16
CA SER A 485 -1.86 -9.75 33.18
C SER A 485 -1.92 -11.21 32.75
N ASN A 486 -2.05 -12.14 33.70
CA ASN A 486 -2.32 -13.55 33.38
C ASN A 486 -3.64 -13.66 32.58
N ALA A 487 -3.72 -14.62 31.66
CA ALA A 487 -4.86 -14.82 30.79
C ALA A 487 -5.07 -16.31 30.46
N THR A 488 -6.28 -16.66 30.04
CA THR A 488 -6.62 -17.99 29.49
C THR A 488 -7.32 -17.83 28.16
N GLY A 489 -7.12 -18.79 27.27
CA GLY A 489 -7.77 -18.86 25.97
C GLY A 489 -7.87 -20.29 25.47
N THR A 490 -7.99 -20.45 24.15
CA THR A 490 -8.20 -21.75 23.50
C THR A 490 -7.37 -21.86 22.22
N THR A 491 -7.57 -22.90 21.43
CA THR A 491 -7.06 -23.02 20.05
C THR A 491 -7.46 -21.84 19.12
N ASN A 492 -8.42 -20.99 19.53
CA ASN A 492 -8.80 -19.80 18.78
C ASN A 492 -7.88 -18.58 19.07
N GLY A 493 -7.04 -18.65 20.10
CA GLY A 493 -6.13 -17.57 20.52
C GLY A 493 -6.20 -17.26 22.02
N VAL A 494 -5.41 -16.29 22.46
CA VAL A 494 -5.40 -15.75 23.84
C VAL A 494 -5.38 -14.21 23.80
N THR A 495 -6.33 -13.58 24.48
CA THR A 495 -6.34 -12.14 24.74
C THR A 495 -5.67 -11.85 26.08
N ILE A 496 -4.50 -11.21 26.07
CA ILE A 496 -3.69 -10.87 27.25
C ILE A 496 -4.00 -9.42 27.67
N PRO A 497 -4.67 -9.17 28.82
CA PRO A 497 -4.94 -7.80 29.27
C PRO A 497 -3.65 -7.03 29.52
N THR A 498 -3.48 -5.90 28.83
CA THR A 498 -2.20 -5.19 28.66
C THR A 498 -2.37 -3.69 28.83
N GLN A 499 -1.80 -3.14 29.92
CA GLN A 499 -1.62 -1.70 30.07
C GLN A 499 -0.40 -1.26 29.27
N PHE A 500 -0.59 -0.79 28.04
CA PHE A 500 0.49 -0.29 27.16
C PHE A 500 1.20 0.96 27.70
N ARG A 501 0.56 1.74 28.57
CA ARG A 501 1.15 2.90 29.28
C ARG A 501 1.90 3.88 28.36
N GLY A 502 1.39 4.10 27.14
CA GLY A 502 1.95 5.07 26.19
C GLY A 502 3.11 4.54 25.32
N ASP A 503 3.55 3.31 25.55
CA ASP A 503 4.49 2.60 24.69
C ASP A 503 3.77 1.88 23.54
N LEU A 504 4.49 1.55 22.46
CA LEU A 504 3.97 0.75 21.34
C LEU A 504 4.76 -0.54 21.19
N LEU A 505 4.09 -1.64 20.83
CA LEU A 505 4.74 -2.92 20.53
C LEU A 505 5.57 -2.81 19.25
N ALA A 506 6.77 -3.38 19.27
CA ALA A 506 7.65 -3.49 18.11
C ALA A 506 7.64 -4.91 17.51
N THR A 507 7.85 -5.94 18.34
CA THR A 507 7.89 -7.34 17.91
C THR A 507 7.78 -8.30 19.12
N MET A 508 7.73 -9.61 18.87
CA MET A 508 7.68 -10.66 19.89
C MET A 508 8.64 -11.81 19.54
N GLU A 509 9.55 -12.14 20.46
CA GLU A 509 10.29 -13.41 20.43
C GLU A 509 9.49 -14.52 21.13
N ALA A 510 9.65 -15.76 20.67
CA ALA A 510 9.05 -16.94 21.31
C ALA A 510 9.99 -18.17 21.22
N THR A 511 10.29 -18.79 22.37
CA THR A 511 11.18 -19.96 22.48
C THR A 511 10.70 -20.96 23.52
N TYR A 512 11.09 -22.23 23.38
CA TYR A 512 10.92 -23.26 24.40
C TYR A 512 12.14 -23.31 25.35
N ALA A 513 12.00 -24.02 26.47
CA ALA A 513 13.07 -24.20 27.46
C ALA A 513 14.31 -24.99 26.95
N ASP A 514 14.20 -25.66 25.80
CA ASP A 514 15.31 -26.31 25.10
C ASP A 514 16.11 -25.36 24.18
N GLY A 515 15.71 -24.07 24.10
CA GLY A 515 16.32 -23.06 23.24
C GLY A 515 15.81 -23.04 21.81
N SER A 516 14.91 -23.96 21.42
CA SER A 516 14.30 -23.97 20.08
C SER A 516 13.14 -22.97 19.96
N ASN A 517 12.91 -22.46 18.75
CA ASN A 517 11.88 -21.47 18.48
C ASN A 517 10.46 -22.03 18.69
N ALA A 518 9.56 -21.19 19.16
CA ALA A 518 8.13 -21.50 19.35
C ALA A 518 7.27 -20.55 18.50
N GLY A 519 6.19 -21.05 17.91
CA GLY A 519 5.36 -20.28 16.98
C GLY A 519 5.43 -20.81 15.54
N PRO A 520 4.66 -20.19 14.60
CA PRO A 520 4.62 -20.63 13.20
C PRO A 520 5.91 -20.28 12.45
N THR A 521 6.62 -19.24 12.86
CA THR A 521 7.91 -18.84 12.29
C THR A 521 9.02 -19.60 13.02
N ASN A 522 9.21 -20.88 12.68
CA ASN A 522 10.09 -21.79 13.42
C ASN A 522 11.60 -21.61 13.16
N TRP A 523 12.01 -20.82 12.16
CA TRP A 523 13.41 -20.61 11.77
C TRP A 523 14.08 -19.41 12.47
N THR A 524 13.33 -18.63 13.25
CA THR A 524 13.82 -17.49 14.05
C THR A 524 12.96 -17.35 15.31
N PRO A 525 13.47 -16.85 16.45
CA PRO A 525 12.63 -16.63 17.62
C PRO A 525 11.62 -15.50 17.40
N TYR A 526 11.95 -14.49 16.59
CA TYR A 526 11.09 -13.34 16.29
C TYR A 526 9.95 -13.71 15.34
N GLN A 527 8.74 -13.80 15.90
CA GLN A 527 7.55 -14.15 15.16
C GLN A 527 7.05 -13.00 14.27
N GLU A 528 6.16 -13.31 13.33
CA GLU A 528 5.60 -12.32 12.39
C GLU A 528 4.44 -11.52 13.02
N PHE A 529 4.49 -10.20 12.86
CA PHE A 529 3.50 -9.27 13.37
C PHE A 529 2.14 -9.44 12.64
N ASN A 530 1.04 -9.31 13.38
CA ASN A 530 -0.35 -9.65 13.01
C ASN A 530 -0.62 -11.13 12.68
N GLU A 531 0.34 -11.88 12.14
CA GLU A 531 0.19 -13.32 11.88
C GLU A 531 0.26 -14.17 13.16
N ALA A 532 1.20 -13.89 14.06
CA ALA A 532 1.38 -14.63 15.31
C ALA A 532 0.85 -13.87 16.54
N PHE A 533 0.95 -12.54 16.53
CA PHE A 533 0.54 -11.67 17.64
C PHE A 533 0.11 -10.29 17.13
N SER A 534 -0.76 -9.58 17.85
CA SER A 534 -1.21 -8.24 17.47
C SER A 534 -1.60 -7.36 18.68
N PRO A 535 -1.28 -6.06 18.72
CA PRO A 535 -1.65 -5.16 19.81
C PRO A 535 -3.01 -4.47 19.61
N ASP A 536 -4.00 -4.83 20.42
CA ASP A 536 -5.27 -4.12 20.54
C ASP A 536 -5.12 -2.94 21.52
N TYR A 537 -4.63 -1.79 21.01
CA TYR A 537 -4.46 -0.59 21.82
C TYR A 537 -5.79 -0.03 22.38
N PRO A 538 -6.91 0.06 21.61
CA PRO A 538 -8.20 0.46 22.17
C PRO A 538 -8.73 -0.48 23.25
N GLY A 539 -8.67 -1.79 23.03
CA GLY A 539 -9.09 -2.82 23.99
C GLY A 539 -8.13 -3.02 25.17
N ASN A 540 -6.95 -2.40 25.14
CA ASN A 540 -5.87 -2.58 26.11
C ASN A 540 -5.48 -4.07 26.25
N ALA A 541 -5.18 -4.72 25.13
CA ALA A 541 -4.79 -6.12 25.10
C ALA A 541 -3.68 -6.45 24.07
N LEU A 542 -2.95 -7.52 24.30
CA LEU A 542 -2.12 -8.21 23.31
C LEU A 542 -2.83 -9.50 22.91
N GLN A 543 -3.05 -9.71 21.62
CA GLN A 543 -3.61 -10.94 21.08
C GLN A 543 -2.49 -11.91 20.69
N LEU A 544 -2.59 -13.17 21.10
CA LEU A 544 -1.89 -14.30 20.49
C LEU A 544 -2.88 -15.00 19.55
N THR A 545 -2.53 -15.14 18.27
CA THR A 545 -3.46 -15.62 17.24
C THR A 545 -3.72 -17.13 17.35
N SER A 546 -4.78 -17.61 16.71
CA SER A 546 -5.03 -19.04 16.48
C SER A 546 -3.83 -19.72 15.78
N LYS A 547 -3.23 -19.05 14.78
CA LYS A 547 -2.01 -19.51 14.07
C LYS A 547 -0.85 -19.73 15.05
N PHE A 548 -0.65 -18.81 15.99
CA PHE A 548 0.39 -18.96 17.02
C PHE A 548 0.07 -20.10 17.99
N VAL A 549 -1.08 -20.07 18.68
CA VAL A 549 -1.34 -21.06 19.74
C VAL A 549 -1.42 -22.50 19.22
N ASN A 550 -1.90 -22.72 17.99
CA ASN A 550 -1.98 -24.07 17.40
C ASN A 550 -0.63 -24.60 16.89
N SER A 551 0.38 -23.74 16.74
CA SER A 551 1.77 -24.15 16.46
C SER A 551 2.56 -24.54 17.72
N LEU A 552 1.98 -24.35 18.92
CA LEU A 552 2.64 -24.71 20.18
C LEU A 552 2.60 -26.22 20.44
N ARG A 553 3.74 -26.77 20.85
CA ARG A 553 3.87 -28.15 21.35
C ARG A 553 2.98 -28.33 22.58
N ASP A 554 2.17 -29.39 22.59
CA ASP A 554 1.22 -29.61 23.68
C ASP A 554 1.93 -29.92 25.01
N ASN A 555 1.48 -29.27 26.07
CA ASN A 555 2.03 -29.31 27.44
C ASN A 555 3.48 -28.81 27.59
N ALA A 556 4.05 -28.18 26.55
CA ALA A 556 5.31 -27.45 26.65
C ALA A 556 5.05 -25.96 26.90
N GLN A 557 5.78 -25.37 27.85
CA GLN A 557 5.76 -23.93 28.09
C GLN A 557 6.70 -23.22 27.09
N ALA A 558 6.16 -22.33 26.27
CA ALA A 558 6.93 -21.33 25.55
C ALA A 558 7.12 -20.08 26.42
N THR A 559 8.30 -19.47 26.36
CA THR A 559 8.59 -18.15 26.91
C THR A 559 8.52 -17.14 25.76
N LEU A 560 7.77 -16.07 25.97
CA LEU A 560 7.62 -14.96 25.03
C LEU A 560 8.36 -13.73 25.58
N VAL A 561 8.99 -12.95 24.69
CA VAL A 561 9.52 -11.63 25.03
C VAL A 561 8.90 -10.61 24.10
N PHE A 562 7.99 -9.79 24.63
CA PHE A 562 7.43 -8.65 23.92
C PHE A 562 8.43 -7.49 23.98
N HIS A 563 8.82 -6.99 22.81
CA HIS A 563 9.72 -5.84 22.66
C HIS A 563 8.91 -4.61 22.28
N PHE A 564 9.19 -3.47 22.91
CA PHE A 564 8.46 -2.21 22.72
C PHE A 564 9.38 -1.08 22.23
N TRP A 565 8.79 -0.09 21.55
CA TRP A 565 9.51 0.98 20.87
C TRP A 565 10.28 1.93 21.80
N SER A 566 9.96 1.99 23.09
CA SER A 566 10.80 2.67 24.08
C SER A 566 12.14 1.97 24.36
N GLY A 567 12.34 0.74 23.89
CA GLY A 567 13.38 -0.19 24.36
C GLY A 567 12.98 -0.98 25.62
N ALA A 568 11.73 -0.91 26.06
CA ALA A 568 11.22 -1.77 27.13
C ALA A 568 10.95 -3.20 26.61
N THR A 569 11.11 -4.19 27.49
CA THR A 569 10.71 -5.58 27.23
C THR A 569 9.79 -6.10 28.33
N VAL A 570 8.88 -7.03 28.00
CA VAL A 570 8.07 -7.77 28.97
C VAL A 570 8.08 -9.25 28.65
N THR A 571 8.46 -10.07 29.64
CA THR A 571 8.43 -11.53 29.54
C THR A 571 7.03 -12.04 29.84
N TYR A 572 6.59 -13.03 29.08
CA TYR A 572 5.34 -13.76 29.30
C TYR A 572 5.60 -15.25 29.08
N ARG A 573 4.73 -16.11 29.62
CA ARG A 573 4.84 -17.57 29.51
C ARG A 573 3.51 -18.11 29.04
N VAL A 574 3.53 -19.06 28.10
CA VAL A 574 2.31 -19.64 27.54
C VAL A 574 2.45 -21.15 27.38
N THR A 575 1.44 -21.87 27.83
CA THR A 575 1.34 -23.33 27.71
C THR A 575 0.00 -23.68 27.10
N LYS A 576 0.01 -24.43 25.99
CA LYS A 576 -1.18 -25.07 25.42
C LYS A 576 -1.31 -26.48 25.99
N SER A 577 -2.51 -26.87 26.40
CA SER A 577 -2.83 -28.21 26.90
C SER A 577 -4.15 -28.66 26.28
N GLY A 578 -4.07 -29.51 25.25
CA GLY A 578 -5.20 -29.90 24.42
C GLY A 578 -5.88 -28.70 23.76
N GLY A 579 -7.14 -28.46 24.12
CA GLY A 579 -7.94 -27.31 23.65
C GLY A 579 -7.79 -26.02 24.46
N SER A 580 -7.12 -26.08 25.61
CA SER A 580 -6.93 -24.95 26.53
C SER A 580 -5.56 -24.30 26.36
N VAL A 581 -5.47 -22.99 26.59
CA VAL A 581 -4.20 -22.25 26.61
C VAL A 581 -4.15 -21.35 27.85
N THR A 582 -3.10 -21.49 28.65
CA THR A 582 -2.86 -20.67 29.85
C THR A 582 -1.65 -19.78 29.62
N GLY A 583 -1.78 -18.50 29.93
CA GLY A 583 -0.72 -17.51 29.87
C GLY A 583 -0.47 -16.84 31.22
N THR A 584 0.79 -16.63 31.58
CA THR A 584 1.21 -15.97 32.82
C THR A 584 2.33 -14.95 32.59
N VAL A 585 2.36 -13.90 33.42
CA VAL A 585 3.47 -12.93 33.44
C VAL A 585 4.76 -13.65 33.85
N GLY A 586 5.84 -13.39 33.11
CA GLY A 586 7.03 -14.27 33.06
C GLY A 586 8.22 -13.88 33.92
#